data_AF-A0A0P6XAH2-F1
#
_entry.id   AF-A0A0P6XAH2-F1
#
_cell.length_a   1.000
_cell.length_b   1.000
_cell.length_c   1.000
_cell.angle_alpha   90.00
_cell.angle_beta   90.00
_cell.angle_gamma   90.00
#
_symmetry.space_group_name_H-M   'P 1'
#
loop_
_entity.id
_entity.type
_entity.pdbx_description
1 polymer ?
#
loop_
_entity_poly.entity_id
_entity_poly.type
_entity_poly.pdbx_seq_one_letter_code
_entity_poly.pdbx_strand_id
1 'polypeptide(L)'
;MKFSISFLVVLSIIASMLWSACGAKSPDPISPTLSRSPSPPQPTHWFTLNPSATAIPLPTRTPKPTGTPTWVPLPTLPPAEALAIMKELIQTNGGCELPCWWGITPGKTTWKEAYDFLQPLAWLVDIQQMPKVYPDNLFVYFYFAIDDQPTLMNSRIARFSLHKETLSIAWITARQDYDLVSLVKKLGVPAEVWIYITGIPGTGPVVYTLKIFYPNKGIMITLYDYAELVRRNGEDFVRICKKSLINQTGGVVVWSPDEKKEFLDFFREYEETYRYKPIEEVLSISPEEFTRFILEAEVEQCLETPLSVWEE
;
A
#
# COMPACT_ATOMS: atom_id res chain seq x y z
N MET A 1 0.28 0.47 66.63
CA MET A 1 -0.30 1.30 65.56
C MET A 1 0.69 2.39 65.19
N LYS A 2 1.38 2.25 64.06
CA LYS A 2 2.26 3.27 63.47
C LYS A 2 1.67 3.58 62.11
N PHE A 3 1.04 4.74 61.98
CA PHE A 3 0.55 5.23 60.69
C PHE A 3 1.75 5.72 59.87
N SER A 4 1.90 5.14 58.67
CA SER A 4 3.04 5.36 57.79
C SER A 4 2.95 6.73 57.11
N ILE A 5 4.05 7.47 57.18
CA ILE A 5 4.27 8.81 56.63
C ILE A 5 4.08 8.86 55.09
N SER A 6 4.05 7.70 54.43
CA SER A 6 3.84 7.58 52.98
C SER A 6 2.46 8.05 52.48
N PHE A 7 1.42 8.11 53.33
CA PHE A 7 0.08 8.52 52.87
C PHE A 7 -0.08 10.05 52.74
N LEU A 8 0.72 10.83 53.48
CA LEU A 8 0.66 12.30 53.43
C LEU A 8 1.39 12.90 52.21
N VAL A 9 2.36 12.17 51.64
CA VAL A 9 3.08 12.63 50.44
C VAL A 9 2.24 12.44 49.17
N VAL A 10 1.41 11.39 49.10
CA VAL A 10 0.56 11.13 47.92
C VAL A 10 -0.59 12.14 47.79
N LEU A 11 -1.15 12.61 48.91
CA LEU A 11 -2.18 13.66 48.91
C LEU A 11 -1.64 15.04 48.50
N SER A 12 -0.35 15.32 48.71
CA SER A 12 0.28 16.57 48.30
C SER A 12 0.50 16.67 46.78
N ILE A 13 0.69 15.55 46.08
CA ILE A 13 0.94 15.54 44.63
C ILE A 13 -0.38 15.68 43.85
N ILE A 14 -1.47 15.09 44.36
CA ILE A 14 -2.80 15.20 43.73
C ILE A 14 -3.37 16.62 43.85
N ALA A 15 -3.04 17.37 44.91
CA ALA A 15 -3.44 18.77 45.07
C ALA A 15 -2.71 19.75 44.12
N SER A 16 -1.52 19.40 43.61
CA SER A 16 -0.74 20.27 42.70
C SER A 16 -1.13 20.19 41.22
N MET A 17 -1.95 19.21 40.81
CA MET A 17 -2.37 19.05 39.40
C MET A 17 -3.69 19.75 39.04
N LEU A 18 -4.30 20.50 39.96
CA LEU A 18 -5.58 21.20 39.75
C LEU A 18 -5.44 22.72 39.54
N TRP A 19 -4.24 23.25 39.29
CA TRP A 19 -3.98 24.70 39.20
C TRP A 19 -3.26 25.19 37.93
N SER A 20 -3.56 24.58 36.78
CA SER A 20 -3.18 25.12 35.47
C SER A 20 -4.36 25.07 34.49
N ALA A 21 -5.45 25.76 34.84
CA ALA A 21 -6.57 26.04 33.96
C ALA A 21 -6.86 27.55 33.94
N CYS A 22 -6.18 28.28 33.04
CA CYS A 22 -6.66 29.57 32.50
C CYS A 22 -5.74 30.05 31.34
N GLY A 23 -5.95 29.48 30.15
CA GLY A 23 -5.45 30.06 28.90
C GLY A 23 -6.56 30.84 28.23
N ALA A 24 -6.42 32.17 28.16
CA ALA A 24 -7.41 33.11 27.65
C ALA A 24 -7.82 32.82 26.19
N LYS A 25 -9.14 32.79 25.95
CA LYS A 25 -9.71 32.80 24.59
C LYS A 25 -9.49 34.19 23.97
N SER A 26 -8.75 34.22 22.87
CA SER A 26 -8.65 35.40 22.01
C SER A 26 -9.97 35.59 21.22
N PRO A 27 -10.46 36.83 21.04
CA PRO A 27 -11.71 37.09 20.34
C PRO A 27 -11.58 36.89 18.82
N ASP A 28 -12.61 36.29 18.24
CA ASP A 28 -12.80 36.10 16.80
C ASP A 28 -12.83 37.44 16.03
N PRO A 29 -12.16 37.53 14.87
CA PRO A 29 -12.42 38.61 13.93
C PRO A 29 -13.69 38.35 13.12
N ILE A 30 -14.62 39.30 13.24
CA ILE A 30 -15.89 39.40 12.52
C ILE A 30 -15.64 39.70 11.04
N SER A 31 -16.25 38.88 10.17
CA SER A 31 -16.92 39.11 8.87
C SER A 31 -16.47 40.26 7.94
N PRO A 32 -16.59 40.07 6.61
CA PRO A 32 -17.77 40.66 6.00
C PRO A 32 -18.60 39.71 5.13
N THR A 33 -19.87 40.10 5.09
CA THR A 33 -21.04 39.44 4.56
C THR A 33 -21.39 39.99 3.17
N LEU A 34 -21.95 39.11 2.33
CA LEU A 34 -22.75 39.33 1.11
C LEU A 34 -22.09 39.92 -0.16
N SER A 35 -22.09 39.10 -1.21
CA SER A 35 -22.54 39.58 -2.53
C SER A 35 -23.46 38.53 -3.17
N ARG A 36 -24.70 38.96 -3.39
CA ARG A 36 -25.79 38.25 -4.05
C ARG A 36 -25.75 38.66 -5.52
N SER A 37 -25.54 37.71 -6.44
CA SER A 37 -25.59 37.97 -7.88
C SER A 37 -26.71 37.14 -8.53
N PRO A 38 -27.47 37.69 -9.49
CA PRO A 38 -28.80 37.23 -9.85
C PRO A 38 -28.82 36.10 -10.91
N SER A 39 -29.77 35.18 -10.77
CA SER A 39 -30.41 34.48 -11.90
C SER A 39 -31.66 35.27 -12.35
N PRO A 40 -32.32 34.98 -13.49
CA PRO A 40 -31.93 34.38 -14.77
C PRO A 40 -32.34 35.29 -15.97
N PRO A 41 -32.17 34.84 -17.23
CA PRO A 41 -33.30 34.99 -18.15
C PRO A 41 -33.82 33.66 -18.72
N GLN A 42 -35.13 33.73 -18.92
CA GLN A 42 -36.14 32.77 -19.34
C GLN A 42 -35.92 32.18 -20.76
N PRO A 43 -36.53 31.04 -21.11
CA PRO A 43 -36.24 30.30 -22.32
C PRO A 43 -36.83 30.95 -23.58
N THR A 44 -36.05 30.95 -24.64
CA THR A 44 -36.49 31.35 -25.98
C THR A 44 -37.23 30.19 -26.64
N HIS A 45 -38.55 30.35 -26.80
CA HIS A 45 -39.36 29.51 -27.68
C HIS A 45 -38.90 29.67 -29.13
N TRP A 46 -38.51 28.56 -29.77
CA TRP A 46 -38.37 28.48 -31.22
C TRP A 46 -39.41 27.52 -31.78
N PHE A 47 -39.95 27.90 -32.94
CA PHE A 47 -41.10 27.34 -33.61
C PHE A 47 -40.93 25.85 -33.94
N THR A 48 -41.98 25.10 -33.61
CA THR A 48 -42.24 23.75 -34.06
C THR A 48 -42.52 23.76 -35.57
N LEU A 49 -41.60 23.20 -36.37
CA LEU A 49 -41.95 22.70 -37.69
C LEU A 49 -42.41 21.25 -37.53
N ASN A 50 -43.64 20.99 -37.94
CA ASN A 50 -44.31 19.70 -37.90
C ASN A 50 -43.80 18.83 -39.07
N PRO A 51 -42.95 17.80 -38.86
CA PRO A 51 -42.62 16.87 -39.92
C PRO A 51 -43.82 15.99 -40.21
N SER A 52 -44.26 16.04 -41.47
CA SER A 52 -45.25 15.14 -42.06
C SER A 52 -44.97 13.68 -41.70
N ALA A 53 -46.00 12.95 -41.27
CA ALA A 53 -45.91 11.54 -40.94
C ALA A 53 -45.45 10.72 -42.16
N THR A 54 -44.19 10.33 -42.17
CA THR A 54 -43.67 9.28 -43.06
C THR A 54 -44.06 7.94 -42.46
N ALA A 55 -44.77 7.12 -43.23
CA ALA A 55 -45.16 5.77 -42.83
C ALA A 55 -43.91 4.96 -42.47
N ILE A 56 -43.77 4.63 -41.18
CA ILE A 56 -42.69 3.78 -40.67
C ILE A 56 -42.98 2.35 -41.13
N PRO A 57 -42.07 1.69 -41.89
CA PRO A 57 -42.23 0.28 -42.22
C PRO A 57 -42.26 -0.54 -40.94
N LEU A 58 -43.25 -1.42 -40.85
CA LEU A 58 -43.50 -2.29 -39.70
C LEU A 58 -42.21 -3.06 -39.34
N PRO A 59 -41.78 -3.06 -38.06
CA PRO A 59 -40.56 -3.74 -37.66
C PRO A 59 -40.67 -5.24 -37.94
N THR A 60 -39.92 -5.70 -38.94
CA THR A 60 -39.70 -7.12 -39.19
C THR A 60 -39.07 -7.70 -37.94
N ARG A 61 -39.75 -8.67 -37.31
CA ARG A 61 -39.23 -9.40 -36.14
C ARG A 61 -37.94 -10.11 -36.54
N THR A 62 -36.81 -9.51 -36.20
CA THR A 62 -35.51 -10.19 -36.26
C THR A 62 -35.56 -11.35 -35.26
N PRO A 63 -35.30 -12.60 -35.68
CA PRO A 63 -35.24 -13.73 -34.76
C PRO A 63 -34.20 -13.42 -33.68
N LYS A 64 -34.65 -13.44 -32.42
CA LYS A 64 -33.81 -13.26 -31.25
C LYS A 64 -32.76 -14.39 -31.29
N PRO A 65 -31.45 -14.09 -31.31
CA PRO A 65 -30.44 -15.13 -31.26
C PRO A 65 -30.61 -15.86 -29.93
N THR A 66 -31.10 -17.09 -29.98
CA THR A 66 -31.03 -18.04 -28.87
C THR A 66 -29.62 -18.61 -28.84
N GLY A 67 -28.64 -17.73 -28.63
CA GLY A 67 -27.27 -18.11 -28.37
C GLY A 67 -27.18 -18.48 -26.90
N THR A 68 -27.19 -19.77 -26.60
CA THR A 68 -26.62 -20.27 -25.34
C THR A 68 -25.22 -19.65 -25.24
N PRO A 69 -24.84 -18.99 -24.14
CA PRO A 69 -23.49 -18.46 -24.00
C PRO A 69 -22.50 -19.63 -24.01
N THR A 70 -21.97 -19.94 -25.18
CA THR A 70 -20.83 -20.81 -25.33
C THR A 70 -19.66 -20.03 -24.75
N TRP A 71 -19.19 -20.44 -23.56
CA TRP A 71 -17.95 -19.92 -22.99
C TRP A 71 -16.83 -20.17 -24.00
N VAL A 72 -16.48 -19.13 -24.76
CA VAL A 72 -15.28 -19.15 -25.59
C VAL A 72 -14.11 -19.02 -24.61
N PRO A 73 -13.17 -19.98 -24.54
CA PRO A 73 -11.96 -19.77 -23.77
C PRO A 73 -11.30 -18.50 -24.30
N LEU A 74 -11.06 -17.54 -23.40
CA LEU A 74 -10.34 -16.32 -23.76
C LEU A 74 -9.00 -16.72 -24.40
N PRO A 75 -8.52 -16.00 -25.42
CA PRO A 75 -7.26 -16.35 -26.07
C PRO A 75 -6.12 -16.31 -25.04
N THR A 76 -5.62 -17.49 -24.64
CA THR A 76 -4.41 -17.58 -23.84
C THR A 76 -3.23 -17.32 -24.77
N LEU A 77 -2.42 -16.31 -24.46
CA LEU A 77 -1.17 -16.07 -25.17
C LEU A 77 -0.30 -17.34 -25.12
N PRO A 78 0.44 -17.68 -26.19
CA PRO A 78 1.44 -18.74 -26.12
C PRO A 78 2.40 -18.48 -24.94
N PRO A 79 2.80 -19.51 -24.16
CA PRO A 79 3.60 -19.31 -22.94
C PRO A 79 4.89 -18.49 -23.16
N ALA A 80 5.57 -18.68 -24.30
CA ALA A 80 6.78 -17.93 -24.65
C ALA A 80 6.51 -16.43 -24.90
N GLU A 81 5.36 -16.09 -25.48
CA GLU A 81 4.96 -14.69 -25.73
C GLU A 81 4.57 -14.01 -24.42
N ALA A 82 3.78 -14.68 -23.57
CA ALA A 82 3.46 -14.19 -22.23
C ALA A 82 4.71 -13.94 -21.39
N LEU A 83 5.69 -14.87 -21.43
CA LEU A 83 6.97 -14.72 -20.74
C LEU A 83 7.79 -13.52 -21.25
N ALA A 84 7.79 -13.27 -22.57
CA ALA A 84 8.47 -12.13 -23.16
C ALA A 84 7.87 -10.79 -22.69
N ILE A 85 6.53 -10.67 -22.73
CA ILE A 85 5.81 -9.49 -22.23
C ILE A 85 6.07 -9.32 -20.73
N MET A 86 6.03 -10.40 -19.97
CA MET A 86 6.27 -10.37 -18.53
C MET A 86 7.67 -9.84 -18.20
N LYS A 87 8.70 -10.27 -18.93
CA LYS A 87 10.07 -9.75 -18.76
C LYS A 87 10.18 -8.26 -19.07
N GLU A 88 9.48 -7.78 -20.09
CA GLU A 88 9.41 -6.35 -20.41
C GLU A 88 8.72 -5.56 -19.29
N LEU A 89 7.59 -6.04 -18.77
CA LEU A 89 6.85 -5.37 -17.69
C LEU A 89 7.66 -5.29 -16.40
N ILE A 90 8.41 -6.34 -16.05
CA ILE A 90 9.35 -6.31 -14.92
C ILE A 90 10.38 -5.19 -15.11
N GLN A 91 10.96 -5.05 -16.30
CA GLN A 91 12.05 -4.11 -16.52
C GLN A 91 11.57 -2.66 -16.64
N THR A 92 10.41 -2.45 -17.25
CA THR A 92 9.94 -1.12 -17.67
C THR A 92 8.80 -0.58 -16.81
N ASN A 93 8.22 -1.41 -15.95
CA ASN A 93 6.95 -1.14 -15.28
C ASN A 93 5.81 -0.75 -16.26
N GLY A 94 5.86 -1.23 -17.51
CA GLY A 94 4.92 -0.81 -18.56
C GLY A 94 5.04 0.67 -18.94
N GLY A 95 6.20 1.29 -18.70
CA GLY A 95 6.46 2.68 -19.04
C GLY A 95 5.78 3.71 -18.13
N CYS A 96 5.24 3.30 -16.98
CA CYS A 96 4.62 4.21 -16.02
C CYS A 96 5.37 4.29 -14.69
N GLU A 97 5.10 5.35 -13.93
CA GLU A 97 5.68 5.56 -12.60
C GLU A 97 4.69 5.13 -11.51
N LEU A 98 5.21 4.63 -10.38
CA LEU A 98 4.37 4.33 -9.22
C LEU A 98 3.54 5.58 -8.81
N PRO A 99 2.28 5.41 -8.37
CA PRO A 99 1.61 4.15 -8.00
C PRO A 99 1.03 3.35 -9.18
N CYS A 100 1.26 3.76 -10.44
CA CYS A 100 0.92 2.92 -11.58
C CYS A 100 1.86 1.70 -11.61
N TRP A 101 1.26 0.51 -11.72
CA TRP A 101 1.95 -0.76 -11.78
C TRP A 101 1.57 -1.47 -13.08
N TRP A 102 2.54 -1.61 -14.00
CA TRP A 102 2.34 -2.21 -15.33
C TRP A 102 1.19 -1.58 -16.15
N GLY A 103 1.00 -0.27 -16.03
CA GLY A 103 -0.10 0.45 -16.68
C GLY A 103 -1.42 0.45 -15.88
N ILE A 104 -1.52 -0.31 -14.79
CA ILE A 104 -2.69 -0.34 -13.91
C ILE A 104 -2.52 0.74 -12.84
N THR A 105 -3.43 1.71 -12.83
CA THR A 105 -3.43 2.80 -11.84
C THR A 105 -4.61 2.62 -10.88
N PRO A 106 -4.38 2.27 -9.59
CA PRO A 106 -5.46 2.19 -8.60
C PRO A 106 -6.31 3.47 -8.55
N GLY A 107 -7.63 3.31 -8.37
CA GLY A 107 -8.60 4.41 -8.43
C GLY A 107 -8.94 4.92 -9.85
N LYS A 108 -8.21 4.52 -10.89
CA LYS A 108 -8.48 4.91 -12.29
C LYS A 108 -8.77 3.71 -13.20
N THR A 109 -7.92 2.69 -13.17
CA THR A 109 -8.12 1.46 -13.93
C THR A 109 -9.19 0.62 -13.27
N THR A 110 -10.19 0.19 -14.05
CA THR A 110 -11.23 -0.70 -13.54
C THR A 110 -10.67 -2.10 -13.29
N TRP A 111 -11.28 -2.85 -12.38
CA TRP A 111 -10.90 -4.26 -12.18
C TRP A 111 -11.03 -5.08 -13.46
N LYS A 112 -12.04 -4.82 -14.29
CA LYS A 112 -12.23 -5.54 -15.55
C LYS A 112 -11.06 -5.30 -16.50
N GLU A 113 -10.64 -4.05 -16.69
CA GLU A 113 -9.48 -3.72 -17.55
C GLU A 113 -8.19 -4.38 -17.03
N ALA A 114 -7.95 -4.33 -15.72
CA ALA A 114 -6.79 -4.97 -15.11
C ALA A 114 -6.84 -6.50 -15.29
N TYR A 115 -7.99 -7.13 -15.07
CA TYR A 115 -8.16 -8.58 -15.24
C TYR A 115 -7.97 -9.01 -16.69
N ASP A 116 -8.61 -8.32 -17.64
CA ASP A 116 -8.50 -8.62 -19.07
C ASP A 116 -7.05 -8.50 -19.56
N PHE A 117 -6.29 -7.55 -19.00
CA PHE A 117 -4.86 -7.38 -19.31
C PHE A 117 -3.97 -8.46 -18.69
N LEU A 118 -4.17 -8.81 -17.42
CA LEU A 118 -3.28 -9.72 -16.69
C LEU A 118 -3.57 -11.19 -16.92
N GLN A 119 -4.84 -11.57 -17.12
CA GLN A 119 -5.25 -12.98 -17.24
C GLN A 119 -4.56 -13.74 -18.38
N PRO A 120 -4.31 -13.14 -19.57
CA PRO A 120 -3.54 -13.80 -20.63
C PRO A 120 -2.05 -14.00 -20.30
N LEU A 121 -1.50 -13.22 -19.36
CA LEU A 121 -0.09 -13.27 -18.95
C LEU A 121 0.15 -14.24 -17.78
N ALA A 122 -0.85 -14.44 -16.93
CA ALA A 122 -0.76 -15.32 -15.78
C ALA A 122 -0.91 -16.79 -16.20
N TRP A 123 -0.09 -17.67 -15.63
CA TRP A 123 -0.25 -19.12 -15.80
C TRP A 123 -1.21 -19.71 -14.75
N LEU A 124 -1.42 -18.99 -13.65
CA LEU A 124 -2.41 -19.32 -12.62
C LEU A 124 -3.04 -18.04 -12.07
N VAL A 125 -4.35 -18.09 -11.88
CA VAL A 125 -5.13 -17.08 -11.16
C VAL A 125 -5.83 -17.77 -10.00
N ASP A 126 -5.62 -17.28 -8.78
CA ASP A 126 -6.26 -17.81 -7.57
C ASP A 126 -7.12 -16.73 -6.91
N ILE A 127 -8.35 -17.09 -6.53
CA ILE A 127 -9.29 -16.19 -5.87
C ILE A 127 -9.45 -16.68 -4.44
N GLN A 128 -8.92 -15.92 -3.49
CA GLN A 128 -9.02 -16.26 -2.08
C GLN A 128 -10.00 -15.33 -1.38
N GLN A 129 -10.95 -15.93 -0.68
CA GLN A 129 -11.77 -15.19 0.27
C GLN A 129 -11.07 -15.21 1.62
N MET A 130 -10.79 -14.03 2.17
CA MET A 130 -10.26 -13.87 3.53
C MET A 130 -11.27 -13.16 4.42
N PRO A 131 -12.50 -13.70 4.59
CA PRO A 131 -13.61 -12.97 5.19
C PRO A 131 -13.38 -12.59 6.66
N LYS A 132 -12.49 -13.29 7.38
CA LYS A 132 -12.17 -12.98 8.77
C LYS A 132 -11.24 -11.78 8.93
N VAL A 133 -10.40 -11.54 7.94
CA VAL A 133 -9.29 -10.58 8.02
C VAL A 133 -9.67 -9.28 7.34
N TYR A 134 -10.24 -9.37 6.14
CA TYR A 134 -10.77 -8.23 5.42
C TYR A 134 -12.20 -8.59 4.98
N PRO A 135 -13.19 -8.34 5.85
CA PRO A 135 -14.57 -8.71 5.58
C PRO A 135 -15.12 -8.01 4.34
N ASP A 136 -14.55 -6.85 3.97
CA ASP A 136 -15.03 -6.01 2.87
C ASP A 136 -14.21 -6.17 1.59
N ASN A 137 -13.19 -7.04 1.59
CA ASN A 137 -12.28 -7.19 0.46
C ASN A 137 -12.26 -8.60 -0.13
N LEU A 138 -12.16 -8.66 -1.46
CA LEU A 138 -11.88 -9.86 -2.24
C LEU A 138 -10.41 -9.85 -2.65
N PHE A 139 -9.71 -10.98 -2.53
CA PHE A 139 -8.32 -11.10 -2.96
C PHE A 139 -8.20 -11.95 -4.22
N VAL A 140 -7.49 -11.42 -5.20
CA VAL A 140 -7.17 -12.12 -6.44
C VAL A 140 -5.66 -12.13 -6.62
N TYR A 141 -5.10 -13.31 -6.80
CA TYR A 141 -3.68 -13.55 -7.00
C TYR A 141 -3.43 -13.92 -8.44
N PHE A 142 -2.47 -13.26 -9.06
CA PHE A 142 -1.92 -13.62 -10.36
C PHE A 142 -0.52 -14.16 -10.16
N TYR A 143 -0.26 -15.32 -10.75
CA TYR A 143 1.05 -15.95 -10.80
C TYR A 143 1.57 -15.87 -12.23
N PHE A 144 2.71 -15.22 -12.39
CA PHE A 144 3.36 -15.02 -13.68
C PHE A 144 4.63 -15.86 -13.77
N ALA A 145 4.85 -16.45 -14.94
CA ALA A 145 6.03 -17.26 -15.20
C ALA A 145 7.26 -16.35 -15.35
N ILE A 146 8.40 -16.77 -14.80
CA ILE A 146 9.70 -16.10 -15.02
C ILE A 146 10.66 -16.94 -15.86
N ASP A 147 10.30 -18.21 -16.07
CA ASP A 147 11.01 -19.19 -16.86
C ASP A 147 9.98 -20.10 -17.56
N ASP A 148 10.48 -21.07 -18.33
CA ASP A 148 9.65 -21.97 -19.12
C ASP A 148 8.95 -23.05 -18.27
N GLN A 149 9.26 -23.15 -16.98
CA GLN A 149 8.75 -24.18 -16.07
C GLN A 149 8.29 -23.54 -14.75
N PRO A 150 7.21 -22.73 -14.79
CA PRO A 150 6.74 -22.01 -13.62
C PRO A 150 6.21 -22.98 -12.56
N THR A 151 6.53 -22.65 -11.32
CA THR A 151 6.03 -23.23 -10.09
C THR A 151 5.53 -22.10 -9.20
N LEU A 152 4.78 -22.41 -8.16
CA LEU A 152 4.36 -21.40 -7.19
C LEU A 152 5.54 -20.69 -6.51
N MET A 153 6.69 -21.35 -6.39
CA MET A 153 7.85 -20.83 -5.64
C MET A 153 8.76 -19.90 -6.48
N ASN A 154 8.86 -20.13 -7.78
CA ASN A 154 9.62 -19.27 -8.71
C ASN A 154 8.73 -18.26 -9.45
N SER A 155 7.41 -18.24 -9.25
CA SER A 155 6.55 -17.26 -9.92
C SER A 155 6.70 -15.84 -9.37
N ARG A 156 6.51 -14.85 -10.25
CA ARG A 156 6.18 -13.49 -9.79
C ARG A 156 4.71 -13.46 -9.40
N ILE A 157 4.41 -12.81 -8.29
CA ILE A 157 3.07 -12.77 -7.71
C ILE A 157 2.62 -11.32 -7.61
N ALA A 158 1.42 -11.06 -8.11
CA ALA A 158 0.68 -9.83 -7.82
C ALA A 158 -0.65 -10.19 -7.15
N ARG A 159 -0.95 -9.53 -6.04
CA ARG A 159 -2.17 -9.68 -5.28
C ARG A 159 -2.99 -8.40 -5.37
N PHE A 160 -4.21 -8.51 -5.86
CA PHE A 160 -5.19 -7.44 -5.88
C PHE A 160 -6.10 -7.58 -4.69
N SER A 161 -6.29 -6.48 -3.98
CA SER A 161 -7.33 -6.31 -2.98
C SER A 161 -8.44 -5.47 -3.62
N LEU A 162 -9.65 -6.03 -3.69
CA LEU A 162 -10.80 -5.40 -4.33
C LEU A 162 -11.87 -5.13 -3.29
N HIS A 163 -12.49 -3.96 -3.33
CA HIS A 163 -13.71 -3.73 -2.54
C HIS A 163 -14.82 -4.66 -3.03
N LYS A 164 -15.44 -5.44 -2.14
CA LYS A 164 -16.41 -6.48 -2.52
C LYS A 164 -17.63 -5.95 -3.26
N GLU A 165 -18.13 -4.78 -2.85
CA GLU A 165 -19.38 -4.22 -3.38
C GLU A 165 -19.20 -3.60 -4.77
N THR A 166 -18.10 -2.88 -4.97
CA THR A 166 -17.83 -2.11 -6.20
C THR A 166 -16.91 -2.84 -7.17
N LEU A 167 -16.19 -3.85 -6.69
CA LEU A 167 -15.03 -4.46 -7.35
C LEU A 167 -13.98 -3.43 -7.79
N SER A 168 -13.88 -2.29 -7.11
CA SER A 168 -12.80 -1.34 -7.34
C SER A 168 -11.50 -1.83 -6.71
N ILE A 169 -10.37 -1.52 -7.35
CA ILE A 169 -9.03 -1.88 -6.86
C ILE A 169 -8.72 -1.01 -5.64
N ALA A 170 -8.73 -1.61 -4.46
CA ALA A 170 -8.36 -0.95 -3.21
C ALA A 170 -6.83 -0.77 -3.14
N TRP A 171 -6.09 -1.85 -3.37
CA TRP A 171 -4.64 -1.81 -3.50
C TRP A 171 -4.10 -3.03 -4.24
N ILE A 172 -2.87 -2.92 -4.72
CA ILE A 172 -2.10 -3.97 -5.38
C ILE A 172 -0.86 -4.23 -4.54
N THR A 173 -0.56 -5.49 -4.25
CA THR A 173 0.71 -5.92 -3.65
C THR A 173 1.47 -6.74 -4.68
N ALA A 174 2.67 -6.34 -5.06
CA ALA A 174 3.48 -7.06 -6.04
C ALA A 174 4.95 -7.15 -5.61
N ARG A 175 5.62 -8.25 -5.94
CA ARG A 175 7.08 -8.35 -5.83
C ARG A 175 7.74 -7.84 -7.10
N GLN A 176 8.68 -6.92 -6.95
CA GLN A 176 9.34 -6.29 -8.08
C GLN A 176 10.75 -5.85 -7.68
N ASP A 177 11.71 -6.14 -8.55
CA ASP A 177 13.13 -5.84 -8.34
C ASP A 177 13.37 -4.34 -8.62
N TYR A 178 12.99 -3.49 -7.67
CA TYR A 178 13.29 -2.07 -7.74
C TYR A 178 14.63 -1.76 -7.06
N ASP A 179 15.45 -0.94 -7.71
CA ASP A 179 16.61 -0.32 -7.05
C ASP A 179 16.13 0.66 -5.98
N LEU A 180 16.34 0.29 -4.71
CA LEU A 180 15.89 1.07 -3.56
C LEU A 180 16.46 2.49 -3.57
N VAL A 181 17.74 2.64 -3.95
CA VAL A 181 18.41 3.95 -3.99
C VAL A 181 17.73 4.87 -5.00
N SER A 182 17.48 4.38 -6.23
CA SER A 182 16.77 5.12 -7.26
C SER A 182 15.32 5.44 -6.85
N LEU A 183 14.62 4.50 -6.20
CA LEU A 183 13.27 4.75 -5.70
C LEU A 183 13.23 5.84 -4.65
N VAL A 184 14.06 5.75 -3.61
CA VAL A 184 14.12 6.75 -2.53
C VAL A 184 14.54 8.10 -3.08
N LYS A 185 15.51 8.14 -4.02
CA LYS A 185 15.92 9.38 -4.69
C LYS A 185 14.76 10.05 -5.45
N LYS A 186 13.88 9.26 -6.06
CA LYS A 186 12.72 9.75 -6.82
C LYS A 186 11.53 10.13 -5.93
N LEU A 187 11.24 9.31 -4.92
CA LEU A 187 10.09 9.48 -4.05
C LEU A 187 10.33 10.55 -2.99
N GLY A 188 11.58 10.76 -2.58
CA GLY A 188 11.98 11.69 -1.54
C GLY A 188 11.95 11.05 -0.15
N VAL A 189 11.74 11.87 0.87
CA VAL A 189 11.65 11.41 2.26
C VAL A 189 10.30 10.73 2.48
N PRO A 190 10.25 9.50 3.04
CA PRO A 190 9.00 8.85 3.41
C PRO A 190 8.35 9.54 4.59
N ALA A 191 7.02 9.40 4.72
CA ALA A 191 6.33 9.94 5.89
C ALA A 191 6.67 9.13 7.14
N GLU A 192 6.80 7.81 6.99
CA GLU A 192 7.05 6.89 8.09
C GLU A 192 7.92 5.73 7.60
N VAL A 193 8.75 5.20 8.49
CA VAL A 193 9.51 3.98 8.25
C VAL A 193 9.34 3.05 9.45
N TRP A 194 8.89 1.84 9.17
CA TRP A 194 8.56 0.86 10.19
C TRP A 194 9.41 -0.39 10.03
N ILE A 195 9.81 -0.96 11.15
CA ILE A 195 10.63 -2.17 11.19
C ILE A 195 9.99 -3.20 12.12
N TYR A 196 10.03 -4.44 11.65
CA TYR A 196 9.63 -5.62 12.41
C TYR A 196 10.80 -6.60 12.40
N ILE A 197 11.14 -7.14 13.57
CA ILE A 197 12.13 -8.22 13.72
C ILE A 197 11.41 -9.52 14.10
N THR A 198 11.75 -10.61 13.41
CA THR A 198 11.27 -11.96 13.70
C THR A 198 12.45 -12.94 13.81
N GLY A 199 12.23 -14.05 14.50
CA GLY A 199 13.22 -15.08 14.75
C GLY A 199 13.63 -15.09 16.22
N ILE A 200 13.94 -16.28 16.74
CA ILE A 200 14.35 -16.45 18.14
C ILE A 200 15.88 -16.50 18.18
N PRO A 201 16.54 -15.57 18.92
CA PRO A 201 17.96 -15.62 19.17
C PRO A 201 18.39 -17.01 19.68
N GLY A 202 19.32 -17.64 18.96
CA GLY A 202 19.87 -18.95 19.33
C GLY A 202 19.14 -20.18 18.76
N THR A 203 17.96 -20.04 18.14
CA THR A 203 17.28 -21.18 17.48
C THR A 203 17.11 -21.02 15.98
N GLY A 204 17.31 -19.81 15.43
CA GLY A 204 17.17 -19.55 14.01
C GLY A 204 17.76 -18.20 13.60
N PRO A 205 17.78 -17.93 12.28
CA PRO A 205 18.23 -16.64 11.80
C PRO A 205 17.24 -15.54 12.19
N VAL A 206 17.78 -14.38 12.54
CA VAL A 206 16.97 -13.16 12.76
C VAL A 206 16.67 -12.55 11.41
N VAL A 207 15.40 -12.23 11.16
CA VAL A 207 14.92 -11.65 9.92
C VAL A 207 14.26 -10.32 10.26
N TYR A 208 14.55 -9.29 9.47
CA TYR A 208 13.84 -8.02 9.54
C TYR A 208 12.86 -7.89 8.38
N THR A 209 11.77 -7.17 8.61
CA THR A 209 10.89 -6.62 7.57
C THR A 209 10.85 -5.12 7.74
N LEU A 210 11.26 -4.38 6.72
CA LEU A 210 11.22 -2.92 6.69
C LEU A 210 10.06 -2.46 5.79
N LYS A 211 9.28 -1.49 6.26
CA LYS A 211 8.24 -0.81 5.48
C LYS A 211 8.60 0.65 5.34
N ILE A 212 8.60 1.16 4.12
CA ILE A 212 8.87 2.56 3.81
C ILE A 212 7.59 3.15 3.22
N PHE A 213 6.95 4.07 3.95
CA PHE A 213 5.57 4.48 3.72
C PHE A 213 5.48 5.89 3.14
N TYR A 214 4.82 6.01 1.97
CA TYR A 214 4.59 7.27 1.26
C TYR A 214 3.08 7.47 1.03
N PRO A 215 2.31 7.85 2.07
CA PRO A 215 0.86 7.88 2.01
C PRO A 215 0.32 8.80 0.92
N ASN A 216 0.88 10.00 0.81
CA ASN A 216 0.50 11.01 -0.18
C ASN A 216 0.81 10.61 -1.64
N LYS A 217 1.59 9.54 -1.84
CA LYS A 217 1.95 9.02 -3.16
C LYS A 217 1.26 7.69 -3.47
N GLY A 218 0.51 7.13 -2.52
CA GLY A 218 -0.14 5.84 -2.68
C GLY A 218 0.85 4.67 -2.77
N ILE A 219 1.98 4.74 -2.05
CA ILE A 219 3.08 3.76 -2.18
C ILE A 219 3.58 3.32 -0.80
N MET A 220 3.81 2.02 -0.65
CA MET A 220 4.57 1.43 0.45
C MET A 220 5.56 0.42 -0.09
N ILE A 221 6.83 0.58 0.24
CA ILE A 221 7.89 -0.38 -0.12
C ILE A 221 8.04 -1.35 1.06
N THR A 222 8.15 -2.63 0.77
CA THR A 222 8.43 -3.69 1.74
C THR A 222 9.75 -4.35 1.39
N LEU A 223 10.71 -4.34 2.33
CA LEU A 223 11.96 -5.09 2.23
C LEU A 223 11.97 -6.16 3.31
N TYR A 224 12.59 -7.30 3.05
CA TYR A 224 12.80 -8.33 4.06
C TYR A 224 14.14 -8.99 3.80
N ASP A 225 14.91 -9.24 4.85
CA ASP A 225 16.19 -9.95 4.77
C ASP A 225 16.62 -10.43 6.17
N TYR A 226 17.72 -11.17 6.21
CA TYR A 226 18.39 -11.52 7.44
C TYR A 226 19.09 -10.31 8.08
N ALA A 227 18.97 -10.22 9.40
CA ALA A 227 19.77 -9.33 10.22
C ALA A 227 20.96 -10.09 10.85
N GLU A 228 22.04 -9.38 11.11
CA GLU A 228 23.16 -9.90 11.88
C GLU A 228 22.90 -9.71 13.39
N LEU A 229 23.30 -10.71 14.20
CA LEU A 229 23.35 -10.56 15.65
C LEU A 229 24.77 -10.21 16.07
N VAL A 230 24.93 -9.12 16.80
CA VAL A 230 26.25 -8.64 17.25
C VAL A 230 26.24 -8.32 18.74
N ARG A 231 27.25 -8.78 19.46
CA ARG A 231 27.37 -8.56 20.90
C ARG A 231 28.33 -7.41 21.19
N ARG A 232 27.91 -6.43 21.99
CA ARG A 232 28.75 -5.32 22.47
C ARG A 232 28.56 -5.12 23.96
N ASN A 233 29.66 -5.08 24.71
CA ASN A 233 29.65 -4.85 26.16
C ASN A 233 28.70 -5.78 26.95
N GLY A 234 28.48 -7.00 26.44
CA GLY A 234 27.59 -7.98 27.07
C GLY A 234 26.11 -7.88 26.66
N GLU A 235 25.74 -6.92 25.81
CA GLU A 235 24.39 -6.76 25.25
C GLU A 235 24.36 -7.21 23.77
N ASP A 236 23.26 -7.82 23.35
CA ASP A 236 23.06 -8.28 21.98
C ASP A 236 22.27 -7.24 21.17
N PHE A 237 22.71 -7.01 19.94
CA PHE A 237 22.13 -6.05 19.01
C PHE A 237 21.75 -6.74 17.70
N VAL A 238 20.66 -6.28 17.12
CA VAL A 238 20.28 -6.58 15.74
C VAL A 238 20.92 -5.54 14.85
N ARG A 239 21.74 -5.98 13.90
CA ARG A 239 22.44 -5.15 12.92
C ARG A 239 21.86 -5.37 11.52
N ILE A 240 21.49 -4.27 10.88
CA ILE A 240 20.94 -4.24 9.52
C ILE A 240 21.83 -3.36 8.65
N CYS A 241 22.56 -4.00 7.73
CA CYS A 241 23.51 -3.30 6.89
C CYS A 241 22.86 -2.78 5.61
N LYS A 242 23.30 -1.60 5.18
CA LYS A 242 22.80 -0.95 3.98
C LYS A 242 22.94 -1.81 2.73
N LYS A 243 24.07 -2.50 2.60
CA LYS A 243 24.32 -3.47 1.52
C LYS A 243 23.21 -4.50 1.38
N SER A 244 22.66 -4.98 2.49
CA SER A 244 21.50 -5.87 2.48
C SER A 244 20.29 -5.12 1.93
N LEU A 245 19.94 -3.97 2.52
CA LEU A 245 18.77 -3.18 2.12
C LEU A 245 18.72 -2.83 0.62
N ILE A 246 19.85 -2.43 0.02
CA ILE A 246 19.89 -1.96 -1.37
C ILE A 246 19.96 -3.10 -2.40
N ASN A 247 20.37 -4.31 -2.00
CA ASN A 247 20.49 -5.46 -2.90
C ASN A 247 19.29 -6.41 -2.82
N GLN A 248 18.29 -6.10 -1.99
CA GLN A 248 17.13 -6.96 -1.83
C GLN A 248 16.07 -6.78 -2.90
N THR A 249 15.39 -7.88 -3.22
CA THR A 249 14.11 -7.85 -3.93
C THR A 249 13.01 -7.42 -2.96
N GLY A 250 12.50 -6.21 -3.16
CA GLY A 250 11.37 -5.68 -2.41
C GLY A 250 10.01 -6.11 -2.96
N GLY A 251 8.98 -5.92 -2.13
CA GLY A 251 7.60 -5.79 -2.57
C GLY A 251 7.18 -4.32 -2.59
N VAL A 252 6.20 -4.00 -3.42
CA VAL A 252 5.48 -2.73 -3.36
C VAL A 252 4.01 -3.00 -3.06
N VAL A 253 3.42 -2.11 -2.26
CA VAL A 253 1.98 -1.95 -2.17
C VAL A 253 1.64 -0.60 -2.78
N VAL A 254 0.71 -0.58 -3.72
CA VAL A 254 0.23 0.63 -4.37
C VAL A 254 -1.27 0.76 -4.26
N TRP A 255 -1.75 1.98 -4.05
CA TRP A 255 -3.17 2.33 -3.96
C TRP A 255 -3.41 3.72 -4.53
N SER A 256 -4.68 4.12 -4.60
CA SER A 256 -5.03 5.47 -5.06
C SER A 256 -4.57 6.50 -4.04
N PRO A 257 -3.74 7.50 -4.37
CA PRO A 257 -3.36 8.55 -3.42
C PRO A 257 -4.54 9.37 -2.89
N ASP A 258 -5.67 9.37 -3.61
CA ASP A 258 -6.91 10.02 -3.18
C ASP A 258 -7.59 9.25 -2.03
N GLU A 259 -7.33 7.94 -1.93
CA GLU A 259 -7.66 7.15 -0.76
C GLU A 259 -6.60 7.38 0.31
N LYS A 260 -6.91 8.25 1.26
CA LYS A 260 -6.09 8.43 2.46
C LYS A 260 -6.03 7.11 3.22
N LYS A 261 -4.89 6.42 3.12
CA LYS A 261 -4.57 5.23 3.90
C LYS A 261 -3.55 5.61 4.96
N GLU A 262 -3.73 5.03 6.14
CA GLU A 262 -2.74 5.02 7.20
C GLU A 262 -1.92 3.73 7.13
N PHE A 263 -0.76 3.71 7.78
CA PHE A 263 0.09 2.51 7.79
C PHE A 263 -0.66 1.27 8.30
N LEU A 264 -1.49 1.45 9.32
CA LEU A 264 -2.24 0.38 9.98
C LEU A 264 -3.30 -0.27 9.07
N ASP A 265 -3.76 0.41 8.01
CA ASP A 265 -4.76 -0.13 7.07
C ASP A 265 -4.28 -1.37 6.29
N PHE A 266 -2.96 -1.58 6.23
CA PHE A 266 -2.36 -2.68 5.45
C PHE A 266 -2.15 -3.96 6.25
N PHE A 267 -2.46 -3.97 7.55
CA PHE A 267 -2.22 -5.12 8.43
C PHE A 267 -3.48 -5.96 8.64
N ARG A 268 -3.26 -7.26 8.78
CA ARG A 268 -4.32 -8.28 8.80
C ARG A 268 -5.04 -8.35 10.13
N GLU A 269 -4.30 -8.22 11.23
CA GLU A 269 -4.77 -8.35 12.60
C GLU A 269 -3.93 -7.44 13.51
N TYR A 270 -4.51 -7.03 14.64
CA TYR A 270 -3.82 -6.28 15.69
C TYR A 270 -2.47 -6.92 16.09
N GLU A 271 -2.36 -8.26 16.06
CA GLU A 271 -1.13 -8.99 16.41
C GLU A 271 0.07 -8.72 15.48
N GLU A 272 -0.16 -8.35 14.21
CA GLU A 272 0.94 -7.94 13.33
C GLU A 272 1.35 -6.49 13.60
N THR A 273 0.38 -5.62 13.93
CA THR A 273 0.65 -4.18 14.09
C THR A 273 1.54 -3.85 15.28
N TYR A 274 1.36 -4.51 16.44
CA TYR A 274 2.15 -4.22 17.64
C TYR A 274 3.64 -4.56 17.49
N ARG A 275 3.97 -5.46 16.55
CA ARG A 275 5.35 -5.90 16.33
C ARG A 275 6.14 -4.97 15.41
N TYR A 276 5.46 -4.16 14.60
CA TYR A 276 6.12 -3.10 13.84
C TYR A 276 6.35 -1.91 14.75
N LYS A 277 7.61 -1.47 14.82
CA LYS A 277 8.00 -0.27 15.55
C LYS A 277 8.52 0.79 14.58
N PRO A 278 8.23 2.08 14.79
CA PRO A 278 8.78 3.14 13.98
C PRO A 278 10.31 3.21 14.22
N ILE A 279 11.10 3.52 13.19
CA ILE A 279 12.56 3.58 13.31
C ILE A 279 13.03 4.64 14.31
N GLU A 280 12.23 5.67 14.53
CA GLU A 280 12.46 6.73 15.50
C GLU A 280 12.51 6.17 16.92
N GLU A 281 11.66 5.18 17.23
CA GLU A 281 11.61 4.53 18.54
C GLU A 281 12.82 3.61 18.75
N VAL A 282 13.16 2.79 17.75
CA VAL A 282 14.09 1.67 17.93
C VAL A 282 15.52 1.94 17.48
N LEU A 283 15.70 2.90 16.55
CA LEU A 283 17.02 3.31 16.04
C LEU A 283 17.34 4.77 16.38
N SER A 284 16.41 5.52 16.96
CA SER A 284 16.60 6.94 17.29
C SER A 284 17.01 7.80 16.09
N ILE A 285 16.54 7.45 14.89
CA ILE A 285 16.75 8.21 13.65
C ILE A 285 15.41 8.59 13.01
N SER A 286 15.37 9.76 12.38
CA SER A 286 14.23 10.26 11.63
C SER A 286 14.12 9.64 10.22
N PRO A 287 12.95 9.74 9.55
CA PRO A 287 12.80 9.36 8.15
C PRO A 287 13.76 10.10 7.20
N GLU A 288 14.11 11.36 7.51
CA GLU A 288 15.11 12.14 6.79
C GLU A 288 16.52 11.56 6.92
N GLU A 289 16.91 11.16 8.13
CA GLU A 289 18.20 10.53 8.40
C GLU A 289 18.27 9.14 7.77
N PHE A 290 17.19 8.36 7.83
CA PHE A 290 17.10 7.10 7.11
C PHE A 290 17.23 7.28 5.59
N THR A 291 16.55 8.28 5.03
CA THR A 291 16.68 8.63 3.61
C THR A 291 18.12 8.97 3.25
N ARG A 292 18.78 9.78 4.08
CA ARG A 292 20.20 10.12 3.89
C ARG A 292 21.09 8.88 3.95
N PHE A 293 20.89 8.02 4.96
CA PHE A 293 21.58 6.75 5.10
C PHE A 293 21.48 5.88 3.84
N ILE A 294 20.29 5.76 3.23
CA ILE A 294 20.13 5.02 1.96
C ILE A 294 20.88 5.69 0.81
N LEU A 295 20.86 7.02 0.71
CA LEU A 295 21.43 7.77 -0.42
C LEU A 295 22.95 8.00 -0.34
N GLU A 296 23.58 7.82 0.82
CA GLU A 296 25.02 7.99 0.99
C GLU A 296 25.83 7.01 0.10
N ALA A 297 27.09 7.33 -0.21
CA ALA A 297 27.92 6.46 -1.06
C ALA A 297 28.49 5.24 -0.32
N GLU A 298 28.62 5.32 1.01
CA GLU A 298 29.19 4.25 1.82
C GLU A 298 28.17 3.10 1.95
N VAL A 299 28.54 1.91 1.47
CA VAL A 299 27.66 0.72 1.38
C VAL A 299 27.74 -0.17 2.62
N GLU A 300 28.83 -0.08 3.37
CA GLU A 300 29.11 -0.95 4.53
C GLU A 300 28.59 -0.39 5.86
N GLN A 301 27.90 0.77 5.84
CA GLN A 301 27.24 1.30 7.03
C GLN A 301 26.06 0.41 7.45
N CYS A 302 25.83 0.28 8.76
CA CYS A 302 24.74 -0.51 9.32
C CYS A 302 23.99 0.24 10.42
N LEU A 303 22.71 -0.06 10.54
CA LEU A 303 21.83 0.37 11.62
C LEU A 303 21.83 -0.72 12.69
N GLU A 304 21.92 -0.33 13.96
CA GLU A 304 21.94 -1.25 15.09
C GLU A 304 20.87 -0.87 16.10
N THR A 305 20.10 -1.85 16.56
CA THR A 305 19.12 -1.71 17.65
C THR A 305 19.40 -2.76 18.70
N PRO A 306 19.30 -2.46 20.01
CA PRO A 306 19.36 -3.48 21.05
C PRO A 306 18.29 -4.55 20.80
N LEU A 307 18.65 -5.83 21.00
CA LEU A 307 17.74 -6.96 20.85
C LEU A 307 16.60 -6.92 21.88
N SER A 308 16.88 -6.40 23.08
CA SER A 308 15.93 -6.26 24.19
C SER A 308 14.69 -5.41 23.86
N VAL A 309 14.79 -4.53 22.85
CA VAL A 309 13.65 -3.73 22.36
C VAL A 309 12.62 -4.60 21.63
N TRP A 310 13.00 -5.81 21.22
CA TRP A 310 12.20 -6.74 20.42
C TRP A 310 11.75 -7.98 21.21
N GLU A 311 12.17 -8.12 22.46
CA GLU A 311 11.78 -9.22 23.34
C GLU A 311 10.44 -8.86 24.01
N GLU A 312 9.34 -9.43 23.49
CA GLU A 312 8.01 -9.44 24.11
C GLU A 312 7.67 -10.78 24.77
#